data_AF-A0A7W9C906-F1
#
_entry.id   AF-A0A7W9C906-F1
#
_cell.length_a   1.000
_cell.length_b   1.000
_cell.length_c   1.000
_cell.angle_alpha   90.00
_cell.angle_beta   90.00
_cell.angle_gamma   90.00
#
_symmetry.space_group_name_H-M   'P 1'
#
loop_
_entity.id
_entity.type
_entity.pdbx_description
1 polymer ?
#
loop_
_entity_poly.entity_id
_entity_poly.type
_entity_poly.pdbx_seq_one_letter_code
_entity_poly.pdbx_strand_id
1 'polypeptide(L)'
;MKVLSPVLFAVAVLSASSALAQDVRIPFGDLDLASTAGAAAFDARVHQAAERLCRDISFTAGQITNRRSCRAAVRAEALSRLPRLHRVQYVSASRDVRPVVRAATASGES
;
A
#
# COMPACT_ATOMS: atom_id res chain seq x y z
N MET A 1 4.47 3.16 -52.15
CA MET A 1 3.26 3.03 -51.33
C MET A 1 3.68 2.55 -49.96
N LYS A 2 3.18 3.24 -48.94
CA LYS A 2 3.60 3.27 -47.53
C LYS A 2 2.58 2.45 -46.74
N VAL A 3 3.00 1.59 -45.81
CA VAL A 3 2.28 1.41 -44.53
C VAL A 3 3.24 0.81 -43.49
N LEU A 4 3.31 1.51 -42.37
CA LEU A 4 4.17 1.31 -41.22
C LEU A 4 3.59 0.28 -40.24
N SER A 5 4.47 -0.32 -39.45
CA SER A 5 4.23 -1.17 -38.28
C SER A 5 3.12 -0.69 -37.34
N PRO A 6 2.45 -1.59 -36.61
CA PRO A 6 1.79 -1.27 -35.37
C PRO A 6 2.66 -1.75 -34.18
N VAL A 7 3.33 -0.81 -33.51
CA VAL A 7 3.86 -1.05 -32.16
C VAL A 7 2.67 -0.94 -31.20
N LEU A 8 2.25 -2.07 -30.65
CA LEU A 8 1.22 -2.13 -29.60
C LEU A 8 1.85 -1.74 -28.25
N PHE A 9 1.83 -0.45 -27.92
CA PHE A 9 2.04 -0.01 -26.53
C PHE A 9 0.73 -0.20 -25.76
N ALA A 10 0.62 -1.31 -25.04
CA ALA A 10 -0.43 -1.52 -24.05
C ALA A 10 -0.19 -0.57 -22.87
N VAL A 11 -0.86 0.58 -22.86
CA VAL A 11 -0.92 1.45 -21.69
C VAL A 11 -1.80 0.77 -20.65
N ALA A 12 -1.17 0.15 -19.65
CA ALA A 12 -1.86 -0.32 -18.47
C ALA A 12 -2.46 0.88 -17.74
N VAL A 13 -3.78 1.06 -17.89
CA VAL A 13 -4.54 2.07 -17.15
C VAL A 13 -4.49 1.65 -15.68
N LEU A 14 -3.66 2.33 -14.90
CA LEU A 14 -3.64 2.20 -13.46
C LEU A 14 -4.96 2.78 -12.95
N SER A 15 -5.92 1.91 -12.65
CA SER A 15 -7.18 2.26 -12.00
C SER A 15 -6.86 2.83 -10.62
N ALA A 16 -6.68 4.15 -10.58
CA ALA A 16 -6.71 4.93 -9.36
C ALA A 16 -8.14 4.90 -8.84
N SER A 17 -8.45 3.87 -8.04
CA SER A 17 -9.71 3.79 -7.29
C SER A 17 -9.72 4.91 -6.25
N SER A 18 -10.16 6.10 -6.65
CA SER A 18 -10.57 7.19 -5.77
C SER A 18 -11.93 6.85 -5.14
N ALA A 19 -11.95 5.83 -4.27
CA ALA A 19 -13.16 5.40 -3.59
C ALA A 19 -12.84 5.10 -2.13
N LEU A 20 -12.71 6.17 -1.34
CA LEU A 20 -13.12 6.28 0.07
C LEU A 20 -12.68 7.67 0.56
N ALA A 21 -13.45 8.69 0.19
CA ALA A 21 -13.37 10.00 0.85
C ALA A 21 -14.05 9.95 2.24
N GLN A 22 -13.83 8.87 3.00
CA GLN A 22 -14.06 8.89 4.43
C GLN A 22 -12.77 9.42 5.04
N ASP A 23 -12.84 10.59 5.68
CA ASP A 23 -11.72 11.25 6.34
C ASP A 23 -11.34 10.45 7.61
N VAL A 24 -10.85 9.22 7.42
CA VAL A 24 -10.33 8.39 8.50
C VAL A 24 -8.95 8.91 8.83
N ARG A 25 -8.91 9.80 9.82
CA ARG A 25 -7.66 10.30 10.37
C ARG A 25 -7.04 9.22 11.25
N ILE A 26 -5.91 8.68 10.82
CA ILE A 26 -5.12 7.73 11.60
C ILE A 26 -4.12 8.55 12.42
N PRO A 27 -4.32 8.69 13.74
CA PRO A 27 -3.40 9.49 14.56
C PRO A 27 -2.05 8.77 14.66
N PHE A 28 -0.99 9.51 14.36
CA PHE A 28 0.40 9.03 14.46
C PHE A 28 1.31 9.97 15.26
N GLY A 29 0.84 11.16 15.66
CA GLY A 29 1.66 12.14 16.40
C GLY A 29 2.11 11.70 17.79
N ASP A 30 1.47 10.66 18.33
CA ASP A 30 1.81 10.00 19.60
C ASP A 30 2.81 8.84 19.44
N LEU A 31 3.09 8.42 18.20
CA LEU A 31 3.93 7.28 17.90
C LEU A 31 5.32 7.73 17.45
N ASP A 32 6.35 7.11 18.01
CA ASP A 32 7.71 7.21 17.48
C ASP A 32 7.87 6.28 16.26
N LEU A 33 7.71 6.85 15.06
CA LEU A 33 7.81 6.08 13.80
C LEU A 33 9.25 5.68 13.44
N ALA A 34 10.25 6.18 14.16
CA ALA A 34 11.64 5.77 14.03
C ALA A 34 11.93 4.43 14.75
N SER A 35 11.13 4.08 15.75
CA SER A 35 11.23 2.81 16.47
C SER A 35 10.41 1.71 15.79
N THR A 36 10.90 0.48 15.89
CA THR A 36 10.22 -0.74 15.43
C THR A 36 8.83 -0.90 16.07
N ALA A 37 8.72 -0.59 17.37
CA ALA A 37 7.47 -0.67 18.12
C ALA A 37 6.45 0.38 17.65
N GLY A 38 6.88 1.62 17.40
CA GLY A 38 5.98 2.67 16.94
C GLY A 38 5.56 2.50 15.48
N ALA A 39 6.45 2.00 14.62
CA ALA A 39 6.10 1.60 13.26
C ALA A 39 5.09 0.43 13.23
N ALA A 40 5.25 -0.57 14.10
CA ALA A 40 4.29 -1.67 14.24
C ALA A 40 2.95 -1.21 14.80
N ALA A 41 2.94 -0.30 15.78
CA ALA A 41 1.72 0.28 16.33
C ALA A 41 0.96 1.10 15.26
N PHE A 42 1.67 1.86 14.44
CA PHE A 42 1.07 2.57 13.31
C PHE A 42 0.46 1.59 12.30
N ASP A 43 1.17 0.52 11.96
CA ASP A 43 0.68 -0.50 11.04
C ASP A 43 -0.60 -1.19 11.55
N ALA A 44 -0.65 -1.49 12.86
CA ALA A 44 -1.85 -2.03 13.49
C ALA A 44 -3.05 -1.07 13.39
N ARG A 45 -2.83 0.24 13.61
CA ARG A 45 -3.87 1.26 13.46
C ARG A 45 -4.36 1.36 12.00
N VAL A 46 -3.45 1.31 11.03
CA VAL A 46 -3.77 1.26 9.59
C VAL A 46 -4.57 0.01 9.26
N HIS A 47 -4.18 -1.15 9.78
CA HIS A 47 -4.89 -2.40 9.58
C HIS A 47 -6.33 -2.33 10.13
N GLN A 48 -6.51 -1.82 11.35
CA GLN A 48 -7.84 -1.65 11.95
C GLN A 48 -8.72 -0.65 11.17
N ALA A 49 -8.14 0.43 10.66
CA ALA A 49 -8.85 1.36 9.77
C ALA A 49 -9.28 0.67 8.46
N ALA A 50 -8.37 -0.07 7.83
CA ALA A 50 -8.65 -0.83 6.62
C ALA A 50 -9.72 -1.92 6.85
N GLU A 51 -9.72 -2.60 8.00
CA GLU A 51 -10.76 -3.58 8.33
C GLU A 51 -12.15 -2.98 8.46
N ARG A 52 -12.26 -1.73 8.91
CA ARG A 52 -13.55 -1.02 8.96
C ARG A 52 -13.97 -0.63 7.55
N LEU A 53 -13.11 0.13 6.87
CA LEU A 53 -13.38 0.67 5.54
C LEU A 53 -13.65 -0.41 4.47
N CYS A 54 -12.83 -1.46 4.45
CA CYS A 54 -12.95 -2.54 3.48
C CYS A 54 -14.04 -3.55 3.83
N ARG A 55 -14.60 -3.50 5.05
CA ARG A 55 -15.79 -4.30 5.41
C ARG A 55 -17.05 -3.70 4.79
N ASP A 56 -17.19 -2.37 4.82
CA ASP A 56 -18.34 -1.67 4.23
C ASP A 56 -18.35 -1.77 2.70
N ILE A 57 -17.18 -1.75 2.03
CA ILE A 57 -17.09 -1.90 0.57
C ILE A 57 -17.64 -3.24 0.07
N SER A 58 -17.47 -4.32 0.85
CA SER A 58 -18.05 -5.63 0.52
C SER A 58 -19.58 -5.60 0.46
N PHE A 59 -20.23 -4.67 1.16
CA PHE A 59 -21.68 -4.57 1.24
C PHE A 59 -22.29 -3.65 0.17
N THR A 60 -21.58 -2.59 -0.22
CA THR A 60 -22.12 -1.56 -1.12
C THR A 60 -21.97 -1.87 -2.61
N ALA A 61 -20.91 -2.59 -3.01
CA ALA A 61 -20.49 -2.53 -4.41
C ALA A 61 -21.05 -3.62 -5.33
N GLY A 62 -21.50 -4.78 -4.82
CA GLY A 62 -21.83 -5.96 -5.67
C GLY A 62 -20.66 -6.47 -6.56
N GLN A 63 -19.56 -5.72 -6.62
CA GLN A 63 -18.31 -6.04 -7.28
C GLN A 63 -17.38 -6.63 -6.23
N ILE A 64 -16.78 -7.77 -6.55
CA ILE A 64 -15.72 -8.39 -5.78
C ILE A 64 -14.49 -7.49 -5.87
N THR A 65 -14.50 -6.38 -5.13
CA THR A 65 -13.28 -5.66 -4.81
C THR A 65 -12.52 -6.57 -3.88
N ASN A 66 -11.39 -7.11 -4.34
CA ASN A 66 -10.56 -7.97 -3.52
C ASN A 66 -10.21 -7.21 -2.24
N ARG A 67 -10.65 -7.72 -1.08
CA ARG A 67 -10.42 -7.10 0.23
C ARG A 67 -8.94 -6.84 0.46
N ARG A 68 -8.03 -7.64 -0.13
CA ARG A 68 -6.59 -7.37 -0.12
C ARG A 68 -6.23 -6.09 -0.88
N SER A 69 -6.80 -5.88 -2.07
CA SER A 69 -6.56 -4.68 -2.87
C SER A 69 -7.08 -3.43 -2.16
N CYS A 70 -8.25 -3.51 -1.52
CA CYS A 70 -8.75 -2.41 -0.68
C CYS A 70 -7.80 -2.11 0.49
N ARG A 71 -7.38 -3.13 1.25
CA ARG A 71 -6.43 -2.97 2.36
C ARG A 71 -5.10 -2.36 1.89
N ALA A 72 -4.61 -2.79 0.72
CA ALA A 72 -3.39 -2.26 0.13
C ALA A 72 -3.54 -0.78 -0.27
N ALA A 73 -4.68 -0.39 -0.86
CA ALA A 73 -4.99 0.99 -1.20
C ALA A 73 -5.07 1.87 0.06
N VAL A 74 -5.75 1.42 1.11
CA VAL A 74 -5.83 2.13 2.40
C VAL A 74 -4.44 2.31 3.02
N ARG A 75 -3.60 1.27 3.00
CA ARG A 75 -2.22 1.38 3.50
C ARG A 75 -1.40 2.38 2.66
N ALA A 76 -1.51 2.34 1.32
CA ALA A 76 -0.81 3.27 0.45
C ALA A 76 -1.22 4.73 0.70
N GLU A 77 -2.52 4.98 0.91
CA GLU A 77 -3.03 6.31 1.23
C GLU A 77 -2.61 6.76 2.64
N ALA A 78 -2.63 5.88 3.64
CA ALA A 78 -2.13 6.21 4.97
C ALA A 78 -0.65 6.66 4.93
N LEU A 79 0.16 6.00 4.10
CA LEU A 79 1.57 6.36 3.89
C LEU A 79 1.76 7.62 3.02
N SER A 80 0.83 7.92 2.11
CA SER A 80 0.86 9.13 1.28
C SER A 80 0.64 10.39 2.12
N ARG A 81 -0.17 10.27 3.20
CA ARG A 81 -0.49 11.34 4.15
C ARG A 81 0.61 11.61 5.17
N LEU A 82 1.58 10.71 5.35
CA LEU A 82 2.70 10.93 6.26
C LEU A 82 3.66 12.01 5.68
N PRO A 83 4.14 12.95 6.52
CA PRO A 83 5.23 13.83 6.12
C PRO A 83 6.46 13.02 5.70
N ARG A 84 7.25 13.54 4.74
CA ARG A 84 8.37 12.80 4.13
C ARG A 84 9.35 12.23 5.16
N LEU A 85 9.69 12.99 6.21
CA LEU A 85 10.60 12.55 7.26
C LEU A 85 10.07 11.33 8.02
N HIS A 86 8.82 11.39 8.48
CA HIS A 86 8.14 10.28 9.15
C HIS A 86 8.00 9.04 8.27
N ARG A 87 7.80 9.23 6.96
CA ARG A 87 7.74 8.12 6.01
C ARG A 87 9.07 7.41 5.86
N VAL A 88 10.19 8.13 5.83
CA VAL A 88 11.54 7.53 5.77
C VAL A 88 11.82 6.74 7.06
N GLN A 89 11.53 7.34 8.22
CA GLN A 89 11.70 6.69 9.53
C GLN A 89 10.87 5.41 9.66
N TYR A 90 9.59 5.48 9.26
CA TYR A 90 8.71 4.31 9.22
C TYR A 90 9.28 3.19 8.33
N VAL A 91 9.77 3.52 7.12
CA VAL A 91 10.32 2.53 6.19
C VAL A 91 11.60 1.91 6.74
N SER A 92 12.49 2.69 7.36
CA SER A 92 13.70 2.15 7.99
C SER A 92 13.36 1.22 9.15
N ALA A 93 12.48 1.64 10.06
CA ALA A 93 12.06 0.84 11.20
C ALA A 93 11.35 -0.47 10.77
N SER A 94 10.52 -0.39 9.73
CA SER A 94 9.78 -1.56 9.21
C SER A 94 10.69 -2.60 8.54
N ARG A 95 11.82 -2.17 7.96
CA ARG A 95 12.82 -3.07 7.37
C ARG A 95 13.60 -3.85 8.40
N ASP A 96 13.76 -3.28 9.59
CA ASP A 96 14.44 -3.94 10.71
C ASP A 96 13.60 -5.11 11.27
N VAL A 97 12.27 -4.92 11.32
CA VAL A 97 11.32 -5.95 11.79
C VAL A 97 11.11 -7.07 10.77
N ARG A 98 11.13 -6.76 9.48
CA ARG A 98 10.89 -7.74 8.43
C ARG A 98 12.26 -8.29 8.00
N PRO A 99 12.69 -9.48 8.46
CA PRO A 99 13.93 -10.06 7.94
C PRO A 99 13.80 -10.08 6.43
N VAL A 100 14.70 -9.34 5.77
CA VAL A 100 14.76 -9.34 4.31
C VAL A 100 15.19 -10.75 3.96
N VAL A 101 14.21 -11.63 3.71
CA VAL A 101 14.42 -12.85 2.96
C VAL A 101 14.78 -12.36 1.57
N ARG A 102 16.08 -12.05 1.38
CA ARG A 102 16.69 -11.91 0.06
C ARG A 102 16.46 -13.26 -0.58
N ALA A 103 15.40 -13.39 -1.36
CA ALA A 103 15.36 -14.36 -2.42
C ALA A 103 16.49 -13.96 -3.36
N ALA A 104 17.69 -14.48 -3.09
CA ALA A 104 18.75 -14.54 -4.06
C ALA A 104 18.17 -15.38 -5.20
N THR A 105 17.70 -14.71 -6.23
CA THR A 105 17.60 -15.30 -7.56
C THR A 105 19.03 -15.60 -7.99
N ALA A 106 19.58 -16.69 -7.47
CA ALA A 106 20.71 -17.34 -8.10
C ALA A 106 20.16 -17.97 -9.38
N SER A 107 20.26 -17.22 -10.48
CA SER A 107 20.39 -17.80 -11.80
C SER A 107 21.52 -18.83 -11.74
N GLY A 108 21.16 -20.10 -11.63
CA GLY A 108 22.04 -21.23 -11.87
C GLY A 108 21.59 -21.86 -13.17
N GLU A 109 22.04 -21.27 -14.27
CA GLU A 109 22.04 -21.87 -15.60
C GLU A 109 23.06 -23.01 -15.58
N SER A 110 22.60 -24.25 -15.80
CA SER A 110 23.39 -25.42 -16.18
C SER A 110 22.53 -26.36 -17.01
#